data_AF-A0A2G8LJY1-F1
#
_entry.id   AF-A0A2G8LJY1-F1
#
_cell.length_a   1.000
_cell.length_b   1.000
_cell.length_c   1.000
_cell.angle_alpha   90.00
_cell.angle_beta   90.00
_cell.angle_gamma   90.00
#
_symmetry.space_group_name_H-M   'P 1'
#
loop_
_entity.id
_entity.type
_entity.pdbx_description
1 polymer ?
#
loop_
_entity_poly.entity_id
_entity_poly.type
_entity_poly.pdbx_seq_one_letter_code
_entity_poly.pdbx_strand_id
1 'polypeptide(L)'
;MVGKHRRYRHVTDSMLANMQKRLAIEQENARHLSTPYLSKEESFRHMWPLKAAKTDAFMKEKYFAKVKPHKTMEEHLAFLKTTRTW
;
A
#
# COMPACT_ATOMS: atom_id res chain seq x y z
N MET A 1 17.41 -23.68 20.41
CA MET A 1 18.41 -23.95 19.36
C MET A 1 18.02 -25.21 18.60
N VAL A 2 18.08 -25.20 17.27
CA VAL A 2 17.93 -26.41 16.44
C VAL A 2 19.26 -27.17 16.52
N GLY A 3 19.26 -28.37 17.11
CA GLY A 3 20.48 -29.17 17.34
C GLY A 3 20.85 -30.13 16.20
N LYS A 4 21.96 -30.85 16.39
CA LYS A 4 22.49 -31.86 15.43
C LYS A 4 21.50 -32.99 15.13
N HIS A 5 20.73 -33.42 16.13
CA HIS A 5 19.71 -34.45 15.97
C HIS A 5 18.33 -33.80 15.99
N ARG A 6 17.55 -34.03 14.91
CA ARG A 6 16.19 -33.49 14.74
C ARG A 6 15.21 -34.63 14.55
N ARG A 7 13.96 -34.40 14.96
CA ARG A 7 12.87 -35.34 14.67
C ARG A 7 12.63 -35.37 13.16
N TYR A 8 12.68 -36.57 12.57
CA TYR A 8 12.33 -36.78 11.17
C TYR A 8 10.87 -36.38 10.94
N ARG A 9 10.64 -35.55 9.92
CA ARG A 9 9.30 -35.17 9.48
C ARG A 9 9.09 -35.75 8.09
N HIS A 10 8.23 -36.76 8.00
CA HIS A 10 7.84 -37.33 6.71
C HIS A 10 6.99 -36.33 5.93
N VAL A 11 7.08 -36.40 4.61
CA VAL A 11 6.15 -35.71 3.73
C VAL A 11 4.90 -36.56 3.64
N THR A 12 3.75 -35.97 3.96
CA THR A 12 2.45 -36.65 3.81
C THR A 12 1.92 -36.49 2.39
N ASP A 13 1.06 -37.38 1.95
CA ASP A 13 0.42 -37.30 0.63
C ASP A 13 -0.38 -36.01 0.45
N SER A 14 -0.97 -35.49 1.54
CA SER A 14 -1.65 -34.19 1.52
C SER A 14 -0.69 -33.02 1.27
N MET A 15 0.52 -33.06 1.79
CA MET A 15 1.55 -32.05 1.51
C MET A 15 1.98 -32.12 0.05
N LEU A 16 2.13 -33.33 -0.49
CA LEU A 16 2.46 -33.55 -1.90
C LEU A 16 1.35 -33.04 -2.83
N ALA A 17 0.09 -33.40 -2.57
CA ALA A 17 -1.06 -32.94 -3.35
C ALA A 17 -1.22 -31.41 -3.31
N ASN A 18 -1.03 -30.79 -2.14
CA ASN A 18 -1.05 -29.33 -2.00
C ASN A 18 0.05 -28.67 -2.81
N MET A 19 1.26 -29.25 -2.80
CA MET A 19 2.38 -28.75 -3.60
C MET A 19 2.08 -28.85 -5.10
N GLN A 20 1.60 -30.00 -5.57
CA GLN A 20 1.24 -30.20 -6.98
C GLN A 20 0.17 -29.22 -7.44
N LYS A 21 -0.86 -28.97 -6.62
CA LYS A 21 -1.88 -27.96 -6.91
C LYS A 21 -1.29 -26.57 -7.08
N ARG A 22 -0.33 -26.17 -6.23
CA ARG A 22 0.35 -24.88 -6.35
C ARG A 22 1.20 -24.78 -7.60
N LEU A 23 1.92 -25.85 -7.95
CA LEU A 23 2.72 -25.90 -9.17
C LEU A 23 1.85 -25.78 -10.43
N ALA A 24 0.67 -26.42 -10.44
CA ALA A 24 -0.28 -26.28 -11.54
C ALA A 24 -0.75 -24.81 -11.72
N ILE A 25 -1.05 -24.13 -10.61
CA ILE A 25 -1.42 -22.69 -10.62
C ILE A 25 -0.25 -21.84 -11.13
N GLU A 26 0.98 -22.13 -10.70
CA GLU A 26 2.17 -21.39 -11.14
C GLU A 26 2.42 -21.57 -12.64
N GLN A 27 2.23 -22.78 -13.16
CA GLN A 27 2.34 -23.06 -14.59
C GLN A 27 1.29 -22.31 -15.41
N GLU A 28 0.04 -22.27 -14.93
CA GLU A 28 -1.03 -21.49 -15.56
C GLU A 28 -0.71 -19.99 -15.55
N ASN A 29 -0.27 -19.46 -14.41
CA ASN A 29 0.16 -18.07 -14.28
C ASN A 29 1.32 -17.72 -15.23
N ALA A 30 2.31 -18.61 -15.35
CA ALA A 30 3.44 -18.42 -16.26
C ALA A 30 2.98 -18.30 -17.71
N ARG A 31 1.97 -19.10 -18.12
CA ARG A 31 1.37 -19.00 -19.46
C ARG A 31 0.67 -17.66 -19.67
N HIS A 32 -0.03 -17.14 -18.66
CA HIS A 32 -0.70 -15.84 -18.77
C HIS A 32 0.28 -14.67 -18.79
N LEU A 33 1.39 -14.76 -18.04
CA LEU A 33 2.38 -13.69 -17.96
C LEU A 33 3.37 -13.67 -19.13
N SER A 34 3.47 -14.76 -19.90
CA SER A 34 4.39 -14.84 -21.05
C SER A 34 3.96 -14.03 -22.27
N THR A 35 2.71 -13.56 -22.31
CA THR A 35 2.14 -12.83 -23.46
C THR A 35 1.74 -11.40 -23.06
N PRO A 36 2.70 -10.46 -22.99
CA PRO A 36 2.41 -9.06 -22.68
C PRO A 36 1.72 -8.37 -23.86
N TYR A 37 0.79 -7.46 -23.55
CA TYR A 37 0.07 -6.66 -24.56
C TYR A 37 0.91 -5.55 -25.17
N LEU A 38 1.74 -4.87 -24.37
CA LEU A 38 2.65 -3.82 -24.82
C LEU A 38 4.09 -4.30 -24.74
N SER A 39 4.89 -3.86 -25.70
CA SER A 39 6.33 -3.94 -25.61
C SER A 39 6.88 -3.07 -24.48
N LYS A 40 8.13 -3.33 -24.09
CA LYS A 40 8.83 -2.54 -23.09
C LYS A 40 9.00 -1.08 -23.50
N GLU A 41 9.17 -0.84 -24.80
CA GLU A 41 9.34 0.50 -25.37
C GLU A 41 8.03 1.28 -25.35
N GLU A 42 6.91 0.67 -25.73
CA GLU A 42 5.58 1.31 -25.70
C GLU A 42 5.11 1.60 -24.27
N SER A 43 5.43 0.73 -23.32
CA SER A 43 5.09 0.95 -21.90
C SER A 43 5.97 2.02 -21.22
N PHE A 44 7.04 2.47 -21.87
CA PHE A 44 7.96 3.45 -21.30
C PHE A 44 7.25 4.79 -21.07
N ARG A 45 7.20 5.22 -19.82
CA ARG A 45 6.61 6.50 -19.37
C ARG A 45 5.13 6.72 -19.70
N HIS A 46 4.42 5.75 -20.27
CA HIS A 46 2.98 5.88 -20.59
C HIS A 46 2.14 6.37 -19.38
N MET A 47 2.45 5.89 -18.17
CA MET A 47 1.75 6.26 -16.93
C MET A 47 2.39 7.39 -16.13
N TRP A 48 3.49 7.97 -16.60
CA TRP A 48 4.25 8.97 -15.85
C TRP A 48 3.43 10.23 -15.51
N PRO A 49 2.66 10.83 -16.43
CA PRO A 49 1.90 12.04 -16.14
C PRO A 49 0.87 11.81 -15.02
N LEU A 50 0.16 10.68 -15.06
CA LEU A 50 -0.81 10.31 -14.02
C LEU A 50 -0.13 10.11 -12.66
N LYS A 51 1.00 9.41 -12.63
CA LYS A 51 1.76 9.18 -11.39
C LYS A 51 2.26 10.49 -10.79
N ALA A 52 2.78 11.40 -11.63
CA ALA A 52 3.23 12.71 -11.21
C ALA A 52 2.08 13.53 -10.61
N ALA A 53 0.93 13.60 -11.29
CA ALA A 53 -0.25 14.31 -10.79
C ALA A 53 -0.76 13.77 -9.45
N LYS A 54 -0.85 12.43 -9.31
CA LYS A 54 -1.26 11.79 -8.04
C LYS A 54 -0.28 12.09 -6.91
N THR A 55 1.02 12.09 -7.21
CA THR A 55 2.05 12.36 -6.21
C THR A 55 2.02 13.82 -5.76
N ASP A 56 1.89 14.75 -6.71
CA ASP A 56 1.78 16.19 -6.41
C ASP A 56 0.52 16.49 -5.57
N ALA A 57 -0.63 15.94 -5.95
CA ALA A 57 -1.87 16.09 -5.17
C ALA A 57 -1.71 15.58 -3.72
N PHE A 58 -1.15 14.37 -3.55
CA PHE A 58 -0.91 13.80 -2.23
C PHE A 58 0.05 14.65 -1.40
N MET A 59 1.14 15.14 -2.00
CA MET A 59 2.11 15.98 -1.28
C MET A 59 1.52 17.32 -0.88
N LYS A 60 0.70 17.94 -1.73
CA LYS A 60 -0.05 19.16 -1.41
C LYS A 60 -1.01 18.93 -0.25
N GLU A 61 -1.82 17.89 -0.30
CA GLU A 61 -2.75 17.54 0.78
C GLU A 61 -2.01 17.29 2.10
N LYS A 62 -0.93 16.49 2.07
CA LYS A 62 -0.10 16.22 3.24
C LYS A 62 0.56 17.48 3.80
N TYR A 63 0.95 18.43 2.94
CA TYR A 63 1.48 19.71 3.37
C TYR A 63 0.42 20.51 4.12
N PHE A 64 -0.77 20.70 3.53
CA PHE A 64 -1.87 21.44 4.17
C PHE A 64 -2.33 20.78 5.48
N ALA A 65 -2.38 19.46 5.54
CA ALA A 65 -2.78 18.73 6.75
C ALA A 65 -1.80 18.92 7.93
N LYS A 66 -0.53 19.26 7.67
CA LYS A 66 0.46 19.53 8.72
C LYS A 66 0.43 20.96 9.23
N VAL A 67 -0.22 21.88 8.51
CA VAL A 67 -0.32 23.28 8.94
C VAL A 67 -1.26 23.34 10.14
N LYS A 68 -0.86 24.07 11.20
CA LYS A 68 -1.73 24.30 12.35
C LYS A 68 -3.01 25.01 11.88
N PRO A 69 -4.18 24.70 12.46
CA PRO A 69 -5.42 25.37 12.08
C PRO A 69 -5.31 26.88 12.30
N HIS A 70 -5.97 27.64 11.43
CA HIS A 70 -6.08 29.10 11.58
C HIS A 70 -6.85 29.41 12.86
N LYS A 71 -6.32 30.33 13.66
CA LYS A 71 -7.02 30.88 14.82
C LYS A 71 -7.87 32.06 14.37
N THR A 72 -9.14 32.09 14.76
CA THR A 72 -10.05 33.17 14.37
C THR A 72 -10.16 34.23 15.46
N MET A 73 -10.42 35.48 15.07
CA MET A 73 -10.61 36.57 16.03
C MET A 73 -11.85 36.33 16.93
N GLU A 74 -12.85 35.59 16.43
CA GLU A 74 -14.02 35.18 17.19
C GLU A 74 -13.67 34.28 18.37
N GLU A 75 -12.78 33.30 18.18
CA GLU A 75 -12.28 32.44 19.27
C GLU A 75 -11.61 33.29 20.37
N HIS A 76 -10.85 34.31 19.97
CA HIS A 76 -10.20 35.22 20.90
C HIS A 76 -11.20 36.13 21.64
N LEU A 77 -12.22 36.64 20.96
CA LEU A 77 -13.25 37.51 21.55
C LEU A 77 -14.26 36.74 22.41
N ALA A 78 -14.49 35.45 22.13
CA ALA A 78 -15.35 34.59 22.94
C ALA A 78 -14.84 34.49 24.39
N PHE A 79 -13.53 34.55 24.60
CA PHE A 79 -12.94 34.54 25.93
C PHE A 79 -13.45 35.70 26.82
N LEU A 80 -13.70 36.87 26.24
CA LEU A 80 -14.19 38.05 26.97
C LEU A 80 -15.61 37.88 27.52
N LYS A 81 -16.37 36.88 27.04
CA LYS A 81 -17.70 36.57 27.57
C LYS A 81 -17.65 35.88 28.94
N THR A 82 -16.48 35.38 29.37
CA THR A 82 -16.33 34.66 30.65
C THR A 82 -16.55 35.55 31.87
N THR A 83 -16.30 36.86 31.75
CA THR A 83 -16.49 37.83 32.84
C THR A 83 -17.87 38.48 32.81
N ARG A 84 -18.78 38.02 31.95
CA ARG A 84 -20.12 38.58 31.83
C ARG A 84 -20.98 38.17 33.03
N THR A 85 -21.32 39.15 33.86
CA THR A 85 -22.32 39.03 34.93
C THR A 85 -23.72 39.34 34.38
N TRP A 86 -24.75 38.96 35.13
CA TRP A 86 -26.16 39.18 34.78
C TRP A 86 -26.51 40.67 34.71
#